data_AF-A0A658R5A4-F1
#
_entry.id   AF-A0A658R5A4-F1
#
_cell.length_a   1.000
_cell.length_b   1.000
_cell.length_c   1.000
_cell.angle_alpha   90.00
_cell.angle_beta   90.00
_cell.angle_gamma   90.00
#
_symmetry.space_group_name_H-M   'P 1'
#
loop_
_entity.id
_entity.type
_entity.pdbx_description
1 polymer ?
#
loop_
_entity_poly.entity_id
_entity_poly.type
_entity_poly.pdbx_seq_one_letter_code
_entity_poly.pdbx_strand_id
1 'polypeptide(L)' 'MAVNNTPGPKTATNVSLKEALLVEDKDLGVKVSQAAEAGPARAVSYKRAEIWAKENMEAITCYNAYVRQNGLPLDEFRMF' A
#
# COMPACT_ATOMS: atom_id res chain seq x y z
N MET A 1 -9.65 1.01 3.64
CA MET A 1 -9.93 1.92 2.51
C MET A 1 -9.45 1.27 1.23
N ALA A 2 -10.38 0.79 0.39
CA ALA A 2 -10.04 0.25 -0.92
C ALA A 2 -9.50 1.38 -1.79
N VAL A 3 -8.31 1.22 -2.36
CA VAL A 3 -7.83 2.09 -3.43
C VAL A 3 -8.72 1.80 -4.63
N ASN A 4 -9.71 2.66 -4.88
CA ASN A 4 -10.53 2.59 -6.08
C ASN A 4 -9.61 2.82 -7.28
N ASN A 5 -9.16 1.72 -7.90
CA ASN A 5 -8.37 1.75 -9.13
C ASN A 5 -9.30 1.97 -10.31
N THR A 6 -9.94 3.14 -10.38
CA THR A 6 -10.70 3.54 -11.55
C THR A 6 -9.68 3.81 -12.67
N PRO A 7 -9.79 3.16 -13.85
CA PRO A 7 -8.85 3.40 -14.94
C PRO A 7 -8.85 4.89 -15.32
N GLY A 8 -7.77 5.59 -15.00
CA GLY A 8 -7.56 7.00 -15.33
C GLY A 8 -6.69 7.17 -16.57
N PRO A 9 -6.66 8.37 -17.17
CA PRO A 9 -5.77 8.68 -18.28
C PRO A 9 -4.31 8.44 -17.87
N LYS A 10 -3.57 7.69 -18.70
CA LYS A 10 -2.15 7.38 -18.46
C LYS A 10 -1.27 8.45 -19.09
N THR A 11 -0.38 9.03 -18.31
CA THR A 11 0.64 9.96 -18.81
C THR A 11 1.96 9.22 -19.00
N ALA A 12 2.52 9.27 -20.20
CA ALA A 12 3.84 8.70 -20.47
C ALA A 12 4.91 9.46 -19.67
N THR A 13 5.69 8.72 -18.88
CA THR A 13 6.81 9.26 -18.08
C THR A 13 8.07 8.50 -18.45
N ASN A 14 9.15 9.20 -18.76
CA ASN A 14 10.43 8.56 -19.07
C ASN A 14 11.09 8.10 -17.76
N VAL A 15 11.42 6.81 -17.66
CA VAL A 15 12.04 6.21 -16.47
C VAL A 15 13.34 5.50 -16.87
N SER A 16 14.37 5.64 -16.03
CA SER A 16 15.64 4.93 -16.22
C SER A 16 15.63 3.63 -15.42
N LEU A 17 15.83 2.50 -16.09
CA LEU A 17 15.88 1.15 -15.50
C LEU A 17 17.19 0.47 -15.87
N LYS A 18 17.59 -0.55 -15.11
CA LYS A 18 18.78 -1.33 -15.41
C LYS A 18 18.59 -2.09 -16.72
N GLU A 19 19.59 -2.05 -17.60
CA GLU A 19 19.55 -2.70 -18.90
C GLU A 19 19.32 -4.22 -18.81
N ALA A 20 19.94 -4.88 -17.83
CA ALA A 20 19.74 -6.31 -17.59
C ALA A 20 18.27 -6.71 -17.36
N LEU A 21 17.51 -5.87 -16.66
CA LEU A 21 16.07 -6.11 -16.42
C LEU A 21 15.25 -5.93 -17.71
N LEU A 22 15.65 -5.01 -18.58
CA LEU A 22 14.98 -4.79 -19.86
C LEU A 22 15.23 -5.93 -20.86
N VAL A 23 16.41 -6.56 -20.80
CA VAL A 23 16.73 -7.74 -21.61
C VAL A 23 15.93 -8.94 -21.11
N GLU A 24 15.94 -9.19 -19.80
CA GLU A 24 15.19 -10.28 -19.19
C GLU A 24 13.67 -10.15 -19.43
N ASP A 25 13.11 -8.94 -19.26
CA ASP A 25 11.69 -8.69 -19.54
C ASP A 25 11.33 -8.94 -21.01
N LYS A 26 12.21 -8.59 -21.95
CA LYS A 26 11.99 -8.87 -23.39
C LYS A 26 12.02 -10.37 -23.68
N ASP A 27 12.97 -11.09 -23.11
CA ASP A 27 13.11 -12.54 -23.29
C ASP A 27 11.92 -13.30 -22.68
N LEU A 28 11.35 -12.78 -21.58
CA LEU A 28 10.18 -13.35 -20.90
C LEU A 28 8.84 -12.84 -21.44
N GLY A 29 8.83 -11.90 -22.40
CA GLY A 29 7.60 -11.31 -22.95
C GLY A 29 6.82 -10.43 -21.96
N VAL A 30 7.49 -9.88 -20.94
CA VAL A 30 6.90 -9.03 -19.91
C VAL A 30 6.70 -7.61 -20.45
N LYS A 31 5.49 -7.07 -20.24
CA LYS A 31 5.18 -5.67 -20.57
C LYS A 31 5.74 -4.75 -19.47
N VAL A 32 6.97 -4.29 -19.67
CA VAL A 32 7.71 -3.39 -18.75
C VAL A 32 6.85 -2.23 -18.24
N SER A 33 6.08 -1.56 -19.12
CA SER A 33 5.24 -0.43 -18.75
C SER A 33 4.12 -0.80 -17.76
N GLN A 34 3.55 -2.00 -17.89
CA GLN A 34 2.52 -2.51 -16.99
C GLN A 34 3.13 -2.97 -15.66
N ALA A 35 4.29 -3.63 -15.70
CA ALA A 35 5.01 -4.05 -14.51
C ALA A 35 5.51 -2.83 -13.70
N ALA A 36 5.97 -1.79 -14.40
CA ALA A 36 6.43 -0.54 -13.80
C ALA A 36 5.31 0.26 -13.13
N GLU A 37 4.03 0.01 -13.43
CA GLU A 37 2.90 0.68 -12.76
C GLU A 37 2.74 0.21 -11.30
N ALA A 38 3.03 -1.07 -11.04
CA ALA A 38 2.88 -1.66 -9.72
C ALA A 38 3.88 -1.09 -8.68
N GLY A 39 5.09 -0.75 -9.11
CA GLY A 39 6.14 -0.22 -8.24
C GLY A 39 5.77 1.13 -7.58
N PRO A 40 5.52 2.19 -8.37
CA PRO A 40 5.07 3.48 -7.88
C PRO A 40 3.77 3.41 -7.09
N ALA A 41 2.79 2.61 -7.54
CA ALA A 41 1.54 2.43 -6.81
C ALA A 41 1.78 1.88 -5.39
N ARG A 42 2.64 0.87 -5.27
CA ARG A 42 3.03 0.29 -3.98
C ARG A 42 3.79 1.30 -3.11
N ALA A 43 4.78 2.01 -3.68
CA ALA A 43 5.53 3.04 -2.96
C ALA A 43 4.63 4.16 -2.41
N VAL A 44 3.68 4.65 -3.23
CA VAL A 44 2.69 5.66 -2.82
C VAL A 44 1.80 5.11 -1.70
N SER A 45 1.33 3.86 -1.82
CA SER A 45 0.50 3.25 -0.78
C SER A 45 1.22 3.15 0.57
N TYR A 46 2.51 2.78 0.57
CA TYR A 46 3.32 2.75 1.79
C TYR A 46 3.51 4.13 2.39
N LYS A 47 3.84 5.14 1.57
CA LYS A 47 3.97 6.51 2.06
C LYS A 47 2.68 7.07 2.63
N ARG A 48 1.54 6.77 2.01
CA ARG A 48 0.23 7.13 2.56
C ARG A 48 -0.03 6.44 3.90
N ALA A 49 0.29 5.16 4.01
CA ALA A 49 0.15 4.42 5.27
C ALA A 49 1.05 4.99 6.37
N GLU A 50 2.30 5.36 6.06
CA GLU A 50 3.21 6.04 6.99
C GLU A 50 2.66 7.38 7.47
N ILE A 51 2.14 8.20 6.56
CA ILE A 51 1.53 9.50 6.91
C ILE A 51 0.32 9.29 7.80
N TRP A 52 -0.60 8.41 7.38
CA TRP A 52 -1.80 8.11 8.15
C TRP A 52 -1.47 7.59 9.55
N ALA A 53 -0.49 6.69 9.68
CA ALA A 53 -0.07 6.15 10.96
C ALA A 53 0.48 7.24 11.90
N LYS A 54 1.19 8.24 11.36
CA LYS A 54 1.67 9.40 12.13
C LYS A 54 0.51 10.28 12.58
N GLU A 55 -0.41 10.60 11.67
CA GLU A 55 -1.59 11.43 11.98
C GLU A 55 -2.51 10.78 13.00
N ASN A 56 -2.61 9.45 13.00
CA ASN A 56 -3.52 8.70 13.88
C ASN A 56 -2.82 8.11 15.11
N MET A 57 -1.56 8.46 15.35
CA MET A 57 -0.74 7.88 16.43
C MET A 57 -1.38 8.10 17.81
N GLU A 58 -1.92 9.29 18.06
CA GLU A 58 -2.56 9.62 19.34
C GLU A 58 -3.84 8.82 19.55
N ALA A 59 -4.72 8.76 18.53
CA ALA A 59 -5.95 7.98 18.58
C ALA A 59 -5.67 6.48 18.81
N ILE A 60 -4.68 5.93 18.10
CA ILE A 60 -4.24 4.54 18.27
C ILE A 60 -3.71 4.33 19.70
N THR A 61 -2.90 5.26 20.22
CA THR A 61 -2.35 5.15 21.57
C THR A 61 -3.43 5.19 22.64
N CYS A 62 -4.39 6.12 22.52
CA CYS A 62 -5.54 6.24 23.41
C CYS A 62 -6.37 4.96 23.40
N TYR A 63 -6.72 4.46 22.22
CA TYR A 63 -7.50 3.23 22.08
C TYR A 63 -6.74 2.01 22.63
N ASN A 64 -5.45 1.89 22.36
CA ASN A 64 -4.61 0.82 22.92
C ASN A 64 -4.56 0.89 24.45
N ALA A 65 -4.50 2.09 25.04
CA ALA A 65 -4.54 2.26 26.49
C ALA A 65 -5.90 1.86 27.06
N TYR A 66 -6.99 2.20 26.38
CA TYR A 66 -8.35 1.78 26.75
C TYR A 66 -8.49 0.26 26.73
N VAL A 67 -8.06 -0.40 25.64
CA VAL A 67 -8.14 -1.88 25.51
C VAL A 67 -7.29 -2.59 26.56
N ARG A 68 -6.10 -2.07 26.91
CA ARG A 68 -5.29 -2.64 28.00
C ARG A 68 -5.97 -2.55 29.36
N GLN A 69 -6.72 -1.49 29.60
CA GLN A 69 -7.39 -1.26 30.89
C GLN A 69 -8.74 -2.01 30.98
N ASN A 70 -9.49 -2.08 29.90
CA ASN A 70 -10.88 -2.54 29.89
C ASN A 70 -11.09 -3.88 29.18
N GLY A 71 -10.04 -4.43 28.56
CA GLY A 71 -10.15 -5.59 27.68
C GLY A 71 -10.65 -5.21 26.27
N LEU A 72 -10.86 -6.23 25.44
CA LEU A 72 -11.41 -6.02 24.11
C LEU A 72 -12.91 -5.72 24.21
N PRO A 73 -13.39 -4.63 23.60
CA PRO A 73 -14.82 -4.39 23.49
C PRO A 73 -15.50 -5.59 22.81
N LEU A 74 -16.62 -6.03 23.37
CA LEU A 74 -17.46 -7.09 22.81
C LEU A 74 -16.78 -8.48 22.76
N ASP A 75 -15.69 -8.70 23.50
CA ASP A 75 -15.04 -10.02 23.58
C ASP A 75 -16.00 -11.10 24.09
N GLU A 76 -16.97 -10.72 24.93
CA GLU A 76 -18.02 -11.59 25.45
C GLU A 76 -18.99 -12.14 24.38
N PHE A 77 -19.07 -11.50 23.20
CA PHE A 77 -19.94 -11.92 22.09
C PHE A 77 -19.18 -12.66 20.98
N ARG A 78 -17.89 -12.95 21.20
CA ARG A 78 -17.04 -13.60 20.20
C ARG A 78 -17.36 -15.10 20.10
N MET A 79 -18.11 -15.48 19.07
CA MET A 79 -18.31 -16.89 18.70
C MET A 79 -17.14 -17.33 17.82
N PHE A 80 -16.36 -18.31 18.30
CA PHE A 80 -15.24 -18.92 17.58
C PHE A 80 -15.72 -19.91 16.50
#